data_AF-A0A3N5QM92-F1
#
_entry.id   AF-A0A3N5QM92-F1
#
_cell.length_a   1.000
_cell.length_b   1.000
_cell.length_c   1.000
_cell.angle_alpha   90.00
_cell.angle_beta   90.00
_cell.angle_gamma   90.00
#
_symmetry.space_group_name_H-M   'P 1'
#
loop_
_entity.id
_entity.type
_entity.pdbx_description
1 polymer ?
#
loop_
_entity_poly.entity_id
_entity_poly.type
_entity_poly.pdbx_seq_one_letter_code
_entity_poly.pdbx_strand_id
1 'polypeptide(L)'
;MLKGIMQGSSSNSGSGQSQIDPAALTEEIKKKLAATNTELALLPSEAVDGSSPSELAGNEEIFIRRLYLKQLVFLYQGQLGRLANIQASKQQLVELENEAANWSGFSEPSPYPFLRADELKESVDTLESRVDELELWIPAIDQTGEEVVKIVENSTVKLRQA
;
A
#
# COMPACT_ATOMS: atom_id res chain seq x y z
N MET A 1 -60.52 -0.93 4.76
CA MET A 1 -59.73 -0.86 3.51
C MET A 1 -59.20 0.55 3.33
N LEU A 2 -57.90 0.68 3.01
CA LEU A 2 -57.08 1.84 2.55
C LEU A 2 -55.71 1.76 3.28
N LYS A 3 -54.75 0.93 2.83
CA LYS A 3 -53.66 1.24 1.85
C LYS A 3 -52.93 2.53 2.25
N GLY A 4 -51.75 2.46 2.89
CA GLY A 4 -50.43 2.50 2.23
C GLY A 4 -50.03 3.97 1.96
N ILE A 5 -48.83 4.49 2.19
CA ILE A 5 -47.47 3.95 2.10
C ILE A 5 -46.59 4.90 2.96
N MET A 6 -45.79 4.35 3.88
CA MET A 6 -44.60 5.03 4.39
C MET A 6 -43.49 4.84 3.34
N GLN A 7 -43.03 5.93 2.72
CA GLN A 7 -41.74 5.96 2.05
C GLN A 7 -40.76 6.70 2.96
N GLY A 8 -40.05 5.92 3.78
CA GLY A 8 -38.77 6.37 4.29
C GLY A 8 -37.78 6.33 3.14
N SER A 9 -37.32 7.49 2.69
CA SER A 9 -36.11 7.61 1.88
C SER A 9 -34.92 7.11 2.70
N SER A 10 -34.66 5.80 2.65
CA SER A 10 -33.31 5.30 2.83
C SER A 10 -32.59 5.49 1.50
N SER A 11 -31.93 6.63 1.36
CA SER A 11 -30.88 6.80 0.38
C SER A 11 -29.81 5.75 0.68
N ASN A 12 -29.81 4.70 -0.14
CA ASN A 12 -28.74 3.72 -0.22
C ASN A 12 -27.47 4.45 -0.66
N SER A 13 -26.71 4.96 0.30
CA SER A 13 -25.33 5.38 0.10
C SER A 13 -24.53 4.11 -0.17
N GLY A 14 -24.53 3.69 -1.43
CA GLY A 14 -23.55 2.76 -1.95
C GLY A 14 -22.19 3.42 -1.84
N SER A 15 -21.53 3.23 -0.70
CA SER A 15 -20.08 3.33 -0.60
C SER A 15 -19.50 2.33 -1.59
N GLY A 16 -19.22 2.82 -2.79
CA GLY A 16 -18.27 2.21 -3.69
C GLY A 16 -16.90 2.25 -3.03
N GLN A 17 -16.68 1.37 -2.06
CA GLN A 17 -15.35 0.86 -1.78
C GLN A 17 -14.95 0.15 -3.08
N SER A 18 -14.19 0.85 -3.93
CA SER A 18 -13.35 0.18 -4.92
C SER A 18 -12.52 -0.81 -4.13
N GLN A 19 -12.99 -2.05 -4.08
CA GLN A 19 -12.29 -3.14 -3.44
C GLN A 19 -11.03 -3.32 -4.27
N ILE A 20 -9.93 -2.73 -3.80
CA ILE A 20 -8.63 -2.79 -4.45
C ILE A 20 -8.29 -4.28 -4.55
N ASP A 21 -8.20 -4.82 -5.76
CA ASP A 21 -7.73 -6.18 -5.95
C ASP A 21 -6.24 -6.23 -5.60
N PRO A 22 -5.86 -6.84 -4.46
CA PRO A 22 -4.48 -6.81 -3.98
C PRO A 22 -3.55 -7.56 -4.95
N ALA A 23 -4.05 -8.53 -5.71
CA ALA A 23 -3.25 -9.27 -6.68
C ALA A 23 -2.93 -8.40 -7.90
N ALA A 24 -3.94 -7.71 -8.45
CA ALA A 24 -3.74 -6.77 -9.55
C ALA A 24 -2.79 -5.62 -9.16
N LEU A 25 -2.97 -5.05 -7.97
CA LEU A 25 -2.11 -3.97 -7.47
C LEU A 25 -0.66 -4.45 -7.25
N THR A 26 -0.47 -5.68 -6.75
CA THR A 26 0.85 -6.29 -6.58
C THR A 26 1.59 -6.41 -7.92
N GLU A 27 0.91 -6.88 -8.97
CA GLU A 27 1.53 -7.00 -10.30
C GLU A 27 1.83 -5.62 -10.92
N GLU A 28 0.96 -4.64 -10.71
CA GLU A 28 1.22 -3.27 -11.14
C GLU A 28 2.46 -2.68 -10.47
N ILE A 29 2.59 -2.82 -9.14
CA ILE A 29 3.74 -2.30 -8.39
C ILE A 29 5.03 -3.03 -8.80
N LYS A 30 4.99 -4.35 -9.01
CA LYS A 30 6.15 -5.09 -9.55
C LYS A 30 6.59 -4.56 -10.91
N LYS A 31 5.63 -4.27 -11.80
CA LYS A 31 5.93 -3.69 -13.12
C LYS A 31 6.58 -2.31 -12.99
N LYS A 32 6.03 -1.43 -12.13
CA LYS A 32 6.61 -0.11 -11.84
C LYS A 32 8.03 -0.24 -11.29
N LEU A 33 8.25 -1.11 -10.30
CA LEU A 33 9.55 -1.40 -9.73
C LEU A 33 10.56 -1.91 -10.76
N ALA A 34 10.14 -2.81 -11.66
CA ALA A 34 11.01 -3.30 -12.72
C ALA A 34 11.43 -2.16 -13.67
N ALA A 35 10.48 -1.31 -14.08
CA ALA A 35 10.75 -0.17 -14.94
C ALA A 35 11.66 0.89 -14.27
N THR A 36 11.47 1.18 -12.99
CA THR A 36 12.34 2.10 -12.25
C THR A 36 13.75 1.54 -12.10
N ASN A 37 13.90 0.24 -11.86
CA ASN A 37 15.21 -0.40 -11.78
C ASN A 37 15.94 -0.41 -13.13
N THR A 38 15.23 -0.63 -14.24
CA THR A 38 15.86 -0.53 -15.57
C THR A 38 16.31 0.90 -15.85
N GLU A 39 15.51 1.90 -15.51
CA GLU A 39 15.89 3.31 -15.67
C GLU A 39 17.09 3.68 -14.79
N LEU A 40 17.12 3.21 -13.53
CA LEU A 40 18.24 3.43 -12.62
C LEU A 40 19.54 2.79 -13.13
N ALA A 41 19.46 1.62 -13.76
CA ALA A 41 20.60 0.91 -14.33
C ALA A 41 21.20 1.60 -15.57
N LEU A 42 20.40 2.41 -16.28
CA LEU A 42 20.87 3.19 -17.43
C LEU A 42 21.65 4.44 -17.02
N LEU A 43 21.55 4.88 -15.75
CA LEU A 43 22.25 6.05 -15.26
C LEU A 43 23.68 5.72 -14.80
N PRO A 44 24.69 6.52 -15.17
CA PRO A 44 26.06 6.32 -14.73
C PRO A 44 26.18 6.40 -13.21
N SER A 45 27.07 5.59 -12.64
CA SER A 45 27.24 5.42 -11.19
C SER A 45 28.27 6.34 -10.56
N GLU A 46 29.15 6.92 -11.38
CA GLU A 46 30.23 7.80 -10.93
C GLU A 46 30.04 9.18 -11.55
N ALA A 47 30.45 10.22 -10.80
CA ALA A 47 30.56 11.56 -11.35
C ALA A 47 31.61 11.52 -12.47
N VAL A 48 31.19 11.82 -13.69
CA VAL A 48 32.13 12.03 -14.79
C VAL A 48 32.92 13.29 -14.44
N ASP A 49 34.25 13.22 -14.48
CA ASP A 49 35.16 14.30 -14.08
C ASP A 49 35.02 15.49 -15.06
N GLY A 50 33.95 16.27 -14.87
CA GLY A 50 33.51 17.34 -15.75
C GLY A 50 34.24 18.64 -15.43
N SER A 51 34.99 19.16 -16.38
CA SER A 51 35.78 20.38 -16.21
C SER A 51 35.03 21.65 -16.62
N SER A 52 33.87 21.51 -17.27
CA SER A 52 33.06 22.64 -17.73
C SER A 52 31.79 22.86 -16.87
N PRO A 53 31.28 24.10 -16.76
CA PRO A 53 30.04 24.40 -16.03
C PRO A 53 28.80 23.65 -16.55
N SER A 54 28.76 23.35 -17.86
CA SER A 54 27.66 22.60 -18.48
C SER A 54 27.70 21.11 -18.10
N GLU A 55 28.89 20.50 -18.04
CA GLU A 55 29.07 19.12 -17.55
C GLU A 55 28.78 19.00 -16.06
N LEU A 56 29.15 20.01 -15.26
CA LEU A 56 28.83 20.07 -13.83
C LEU A 56 27.33 20.11 -13.56
N ALA A 57 26.57 20.92 -14.32
CA ALA A 57 25.11 20.91 -14.26
C ALA A 57 24.55 19.54 -14.64
N GLY A 58 24.91 19.00 -15.82
CA GLY A 58 24.44 17.68 -16.25
C GLY A 58 24.71 16.55 -15.23
N ASN A 59 25.86 16.59 -14.54
CA ASN A 59 26.20 15.67 -13.46
C ASN A 59 25.29 15.84 -12.22
N GLU A 60 24.94 17.07 -11.85
CA GLU A 60 23.99 17.36 -10.77
C GLU A 60 22.59 16.84 -11.11
N GLU A 61 22.10 17.09 -12.33
CA GLU A 61 20.81 16.55 -12.78
C GLU A 61 20.79 15.01 -12.80
N ILE A 62 21.88 14.35 -13.23
CA ILE A 62 22.02 12.89 -13.19
C ILE A 62 21.99 12.38 -11.75
N PHE A 63 22.69 13.05 -10.84
CA PHE A 63 22.69 12.71 -9.41
C PHE A 63 21.29 12.82 -8.81
N ILE A 64 20.59 13.94 -9.06
CA ILE A 64 19.23 14.19 -8.59
C ILE A 64 18.28 13.11 -9.11
N ARG A 65 18.33 12.80 -10.41
CA ARG A 65 17.48 11.76 -11.01
C ARG A 65 17.73 10.39 -10.38
N ARG A 66 19.00 10.02 -10.20
CA ARG A 66 19.40 8.75 -9.55
C ARG A 66 18.88 8.66 -8.11
N LEU A 67 18.94 9.75 -7.36
CA LEU A 67 18.42 9.82 -6.00
C LEU A 67 16.91 9.53 -5.96
N TYR A 68 16.12 10.21 -6.80
CA TYR A 68 14.66 10.02 -6.81
C TYR A 68 14.24 8.65 -7.36
N LEU A 69 14.95 8.10 -8.34
CA LEU A 69 14.70 6.73 -8.79
C LEU A 69 14.96 5.70 -7.68
N LYS A 70 16.02 5.87 -6.87
CA LYS A 70 16.24 5.03 -5.68
C LYS A 70 15.12 5.17 -4.65
N GLN A 71 14.61 6.40 -4.46
CA GLN A 71 13.46 6.64 -3.58
C GLN A 71 12.21 5.92 -4.08
N LEU A 72 11.92 5.94 -5.38
CA LEU A 72 10.81 5.19 -5.98
C LEU A 72 10.96 3.67 -5.77
N VAL A 73 12.17 3.12 -5.96
CA VAL A 73 12.44 1.71 -5.69
C VAL A 73 12.11 1.36 -4.22
N PHE A 74 12.56 2.19 -3.28
CA PHE A 74 12.27 1.99 -1.86
C PHE A 74 10.77 2.07 -1.56
N LEU A 75 10.05 3.04 -2.13
CA LEU A 75 8.61 3.19 -1.96
C LEU A 75 7.85 1.96 -2.48
N TYR A 76 8.15 1.50 -3.70
CA TYR A 76 7.50 0.33 -4.30
C TYR A 76 7.79 -0.96 -3.54
N GLN A 77 9.02 -1.17 -3.08
CA GLN A 77 9.34 -2.31 -2.21
C GLN A 77 8.55 -2.27 -0.90
N GLY A 78 8.44 -1.10 -0.28
CA GLY A 78 7.62 -0.91 0.90
C GLY A 78 6.14 -1.19 0.66
N GLN A 79 5.60 -0.78 -0.49
CA GLN A 79 4.20 -1.07 -0.86
C GLN A 79 3.98 -2.58 -1.02
N LEU A 80 4.89 -3.30 -1.68
CA LEU A 80 4.81 -4.76 -1.80
C LEU A 80 4.84 -5.45 -0.42
N GLY A 81 5.70 -4.99 0.49
CA GLY A 81 5.75 -5.52 1.85
C GLY A 81 4.44 -5.30 2.63
N ARG A 82 3.83 -4.12 2.50
CA ARG A 82 2.53 -3.82 3.12
C ARG A 82 1.40 -4.66 2.54
N LEU A 83 1.35 -4.86 1.22
CA LEU A 83 0.35 -5.72 0.59
C LEU A 83 0.48 -7.17 1.05
N ALA A 84 1.70 -7.68 1.18
CA ALA A 84 1.95 -8.99 1.76
C ALA A 84 1.45 -9.08 3.22
N ASN A 85 1.68 -8.05 4.02
CA ASN A 85 1.19 -8.00 5.40
C ASN A 85 -0.35 -7.96 5.46
N ILE A 86 -1.01 -7.19 4.59
CA ILE A 86 -2.49 -7.18 4.51
C ILE A 86 -3.01 -8.58 4.20
N GLN A 87 -2.40 -9.27 3.23
CA GLN A 87 -2.82 -10.62 2.86
C GLN A 87 -2.62 -11.61 4.03
N ALA A 88 -1.50 -11.53 4.73
CA ALA A 88 -1.24 -12.37 5.91
C ALA A 88 -2.23 -12.08 7.05
N SER A 89 -2.50 -10.81 7.35
CA SER A 89 -3.48 -10.41 8.38
C SER A 89 -4.90 -10.83 8.01
N LYS A 90 -5.31 -10.72 6.74
CA LYS A 90 -6.62 -11.20 6.29
C LYS A 90 -6.74 -12.72 6.43
N GLN A 91 -5.69 -13.47 6.12
CA GLN A 91 -5.68 -14.92 6.32
C GLN A 91 -5.84 -15.29 7.79
N GLN A 92 -5.13 -14.59 8.69
CA GLN A 92 -5.23 -14.79 10.14
C GLN A 92 -6.62 -14.42 10.67
N LEU A 93 -7.22 -13.35 10.15
CA LEU A 93 -8.58 -12.96 10.51
C LEU A 93 -9.57 -14.06 10.15
N VAL A 94 -9.49 -14.61 8.94
CA VAL A 94 -10.35 -15.73 8.52
C VAL A 94 -10.15 -16.97 9.41
N GLU A 95 -8.92 -17.24 9.85
CA GLU A 95 -8.64 -18.34 10.78
C GLU A 95 -9.30 -18.11 12.15
N LEU A 96 -9.16 -16.91 12.71
CA LEU A 96 -9.75 -16.52 14.00
C LEU A 96 -11.29 -16.46 13.94
N GLU A 97 -11.86 -15.97 12.85
CA GLU A 97 -13.31 -15.99 12.62
C GLU A 97 -13.84 -17.42 12.54
N ASN A 98 -13.12 -18.31 11.85
CA ASN A 98 -13.48 -19.73 11.81
C ASN A 98 -13.35 -20.40 13.18
N GLU A 99 -12.32 -20.06 13.95
CA GLU A 99 -12.17 -20.52 15.34
C GLU A 99 -13.36 -20.05 16.19
N ALA A 100 -13.70 -18.77 16.12
CA ALA A 100 -14.84 -18.18 16.82
C ALA A 100 -16.18 -18.84 16.41
N ALA A 101 -16.39 -19.08 15.12
CA ALA A 101 -17.62 -19.66 14.59
C ALA A 101 -17.79 -21.15 14.97
N ASN A 102 -16.69 -21.90 15.03
CA ASN A 102 -16.69 -23.32 15.39
C ASN A 102 -16.50 -23.55 16.90
N TRP A 103 -16.40 -22.47 17.68
CA TRP A 103 -16.18 -22.57 19.11
C TRP A 103 -17.44 -23.07 19.82
N SER A 104 -17.45 -24.35 20.22
CA SER A 104 -18.58 -25.02 20.88
C SER A 104 -18.62 -24.82 22.40
N GLY A 105 -17.97 -23.77 22.92
CA GLY A 105 -17.74 -23.58 24.35
C GLY A 105 -16.53 -24.35 24.89
N PHE A 106 -16.39 -24.45 26.20
CA PHE A 106 -15.21 -25.07 26.84
C PHE A 106 -15.42 -26.57 27.09
N SER A 107 -14.43 -27.39 26.72
CA SER A 107 -14.45 -28.86 26.88
C SER A 107 -14.43 -29.32 28.34
N GLU A 108 -13.86 -28.51 29.23
CA GLU A 108 -13.98 -28.59 30.69
C GLU A 108 -14.40 -27.21 31.19
N PRO A 109 -15.10 -27.09 32.33
CA PRO A 109 -15.34 -25.79 32.94
C PRO A 109 -13.99 -25.23 33.42
N SER A 110 -13.27 -24.57 32.51
CA SER A 110 -12.14 -23.72 32.84
C SER A 110 -12.63 -22.71 33.87
N PRO A 111 -11.84 -22.37 34.90
CA PRO A 111 -12.25 -21.41 35.92
C PRO A 111 -12.60 -20.03 35.33
N TYR A 112 -12.15 -19.70 34.11
CA TYR A 112 -12.43 -18.41 33.46
C TYR A 112 -12.80 -18.53 31.96
N PRO A 113 -14.05 -18.93 31.66
CA PRO A 113 -14.59 -19.06 30.29
C PRO A 113 -14.67 -17.73 29.54
N PHE A 114 -15.04 -16.66 30.22
CA PHE A 114 -15.26 -15.35 29.60
C PHE A 114 -13.95 -14.72 29.11
N LEU A 115 -12.85 -14.89 29.85
CA LEU A 115 -11.54 -14.33 29.48
C LEU A 115 -11.07 -14.83 28.10
N ARG A 116 -11.22 -16.12 27.82
CA ARG A 116 -10.84 -16.70 26.53
C ARG A 116 -11.71 -16.21 25.37
N ALA A 117 -13.00 -16.00 25.60
CA ALA A 117 -13.90 -15.43 24.61
C ALA A 117 -13.55 -13.97 24.31
N ASP A 118 -13.25 -13.21 25.37
CA ASP A 118 -12.85 -11.81 25.30
C ASP A 118 -11.50 -11.66 24.60
N GLU A 119 -10.51 -12.52 24.91
CA GLU A 119 -9.20 -12.57 24.24
C GLU A 119 -9.34 -12.84 22.73
N LEU A 120 -10.20 -13.80 22.35
CA LEU A 120 -10.44 -14.11 20.94
C LEU A 120 -11.08 -12.92 20.22
N LYS A 121 -12.09 -12.30 20.84
CA LYS A 121 -12.73 -11.10 20.29
C LYS A 121 -11.74 -9.94 20.16
N GLU A 122 -10.95 -9.66 21.19
CA GLU A 122 -9.93 -8.61 21.18
C GLU A 122 -8.89 -8.86 20.08
N SER A 123 -8.54 -10.11 19.81
CA SER A 123 -7.62 -10.47 18.73
C SER A 123 -8.20 -10.18 17.34
N VAL A 124 -9.49 -10.45 17.11
CA VAL A 124 -10.19 -10.12 15.86
C VAL A 124 -10.27 -8.60 15.68
N ASP A 125 -10.78 -7.88 16.69
CA ASP A 125 -10.95 -6.42 16.65
C ASP A 125 -9.59 -5.70 16.40
N THR A 126 -8.51 -6.20 17.02
CA THR A 126 -7.15 -5.68 16.83
C THR A 126 -6.63 -5.92 15.41
N LEU A 127 -6.90 -7.10 14.85
CA LEU A 127 -6.40 -7.48 13.54
C LEU A 127 -7.17 -6.76 12.42
N GLU A 128 -8.48 -6.58 12.58
CA GLU A 128 -9.30 -5.71 11.72
C GLU A 128 -8.75 -4.28 11.68
N SER A 129 -8.54 -3.68 12.86
CA SER A 129 -7.98 -2.33 12.98
C SER A 129 -6.62 -2.20 12.28
N ARG A 130 -5.79 -3.23 12.34
CA ARG A 130 -4.48 -3.26 11.65
C ARG A 130 -4.63 -3.37 10.13
N VAL A 131 -5.59 -4.14 9.63
CA VAL A 131 -5.88 -4.22 8.19
C VAL A 131 -6.35 -2.86 7.68
N ASP A 132 -7.29 -2.24 8.39
CA ASP A 132 -7.83 -0.92 8.03
C ASP A 132 -6.74 0.16 8.01
N GLU A 133 -5.87 0.17 9.01
CA GLU A 133 -4.71 1.08 9.05
C GLU A 133 -3.85 0.87 7.79
N LEU A 134 -3.41 -0.36 7.54
CA LEU A 134 -2.54 -0.68 6.39
C LEU A 134 -3.18 -0.33 5.04
N GLU A 135 -4.49 -0.51 4.90
CA GLU A 135 -5.23 -0.12 3.70
C GLU A 135 -5.30 1.41 3.52
N LEU A 136 -5.43 2.17 4.62
CA LEU A 136 -5.41 3.64 4.60
C LEU A 136 -4.08 4.21 4.07
N TRP A 137 -2.97 3.53 4.33
CA TRP A 137 -1.64 3.96 3.90
C TRP A 137 -1.39 3.81 2.40
N ILE A 138 -2.12 2.92 1.71
CA ILE A 138 -1.94 2.66 0.27
C ILE A 138 -2.09 3.96 -0.57
N PRO A 139 -3.22 4.69 -0.52
CA PRO A 139 -3.40 5.88 -1.35
C PRO A 139 -2.43 7.01 -1.00
N ALA A 140 -2.04 7.17 0.27
CA ALA A 140 -1.08 8.19 0.68
C ALA A 140 0.31 7.96 0.05
N ILE A 141 0.71 6.71 -0.08
CA ILE A 141 2.00 6.33 -0.68
C ILE A 141 1.94 6.41 -2.20
N ASP A 142 0.79 6.09 -2.80
CA ASP A 142 0.58 6.30 -4.24
C ASP A 142 0.71 7.79 -4.60
N GLN A 143 0.09 8.69 -3.83
CA GLN A 143 0.24 10.13 -4.02
C GLN A 143 1.70 10.58 -3.91
N THR A 144 2.41 10.10 -2.89
CA THR A 144 3.85 10.39 -2.72
C THR A 144 4.66 9.86 -3.91
N GLY A 145 4.33 8.68 -4.42
CA GLY A 145 4.94 8.10 -5.61
C GLY A 145 4.72 8.96 -6.85
N GLU A 146 3.50 9.47 -7.07
CA GLU A 146 3.20 10.38 -8.19
C GLU A 146 4.00 11.67 -8.13
N GLU A 147 4.18 12.25 -6.94
CA GLU A 147 5.01 13.44 -6.76
C GLU A 147 6.47 13.18 -7.12
N VAL A 148 7.03 12.05 -6.68
CA VAL A 148 8.41 11.69 -7.02
C VAL A 148 8.57 11.40 -8.52
N VAL A 149 7.58 10.76 -9.16
CA VAL A 149 7.58 10.54 -10.62
C VAL A 149 7.63 11.88 -11.36
N LYS A 150 6.81 12.87 -10.97
CA LYS A 150 6.84 14.21 -11.58
C LYS A 150 8.23 14.87 -11.48
N ILE A 151 8.93 14.68 -10.37
CA ILE A 151 10.28 15.22 -10.18
C ILE A 151 11.27 14.53 -11.14
N VAL A 152 11.19 13.20 -11.28
CA VAL A 152 12.02 12.43 -12.25
C VAL A 152 11.75 12.89 -13.69
N GLU A 153 10.49 13.08 -14.07
CA GLU A 153 10.11 13.57 -15.40
C GLU A 153 10.69 14.97 -15.67
N ASN A 154 10.57 15.89 -14.71
CA ASN A 154 11.14 17.23 -14.82
C ASN A 154 12.66 17.19 -14.98
N SER A 155 13.36 16.35 -14.20
CA SER A 155 14.81 16.17 -14.35
C SER A 155 15.20 15.66 -15.74
N THR A 156 14.36 14.82 -16.36
CA THR A 156 14.58 14.31 -17.72
C THR A 156 14.45 15.43 -18.75
N VAL A 157 13.50 16.35 -18.58
CA VAL A 157 13.35 17.52 -19.45
C VAL A 157 14.57 18.42 -19.35
N LYS A 158 15.07 18.68 -18.13
CA LYS A 158 16.28 19.49 -17.92
C LYS A 158 17.51 18.89 -18.59
N LEU A 159 17.72 17.58 -18.44
CA LEU A 159 18.82 16.87 -19.11
C LEU A 159 18.76 16.91 -20.64
N ARG A 160 17.58 17.14 -21.24
CA ARG A 160 17.46 17.30 -22.70
C ARG A 160 17.72 18.72 -23.18
N GLN A 161 17.70 19.70 -22.26
CA GLN A 161 17.87 21.13 -22.56
C GLN A 161 19.27 21.65 -22.24
N ALA A 162 20.03 20.93 -21.41
CA ALA A 162 21.45 21.16 -21.13
C ALA A 162 22.35 20.62 -22.24
#